data_AF-A0A432EKZ8-F1
#
_entry.id   AF-A0A432EKZ8-F1
#
_cell.length_a   1.000
_cell.length_b   1.000
_cell.length_c   1.000
_cell.angle_alpha   90.00
_cell.angle_beta   90.00
_cell.angle_gamma   90.00
#
_symmetry.space_group_name_H-M   'P 1'
#
loop_
_entity.id
_entity.type
_entity.pdbx_description
1 polymer ?
#
loop_
_entity_poly.entity_id
_entity_poly.type
_entity_poly.pdbx_seq_one_letter_code
_entity_poly.pdbx_strand_id
1 'polypeptide(L)'
;MEFKDLLFTGVKTVLTSLGIPVPIEDLLKGFLSLVEKIDQLGEDEVLKVALYWALYKAVEDALKEFEKEYNRREDFQNAVKNLFKELDKRLTALGENKEIFELSKFSLNNFYGTEAVGEILRILKEVVDKTLKPMEDFPAGQFKGLVEDRLKLFFWIVVEEDENSFKKLLDNFSRESIKEKLRKYYIDRYLSKIVKEFAIDPIFGEKNEIPLEKVYIEPHYGVYDGKKFKKAEKSIFEELYPDFREGRSKLILILGFPGEGKTSLARKIIYDFKTHRLDIQKVYLLKLREVEDPEELLKGNPKAIKQELERLIFGEEDLKLDDFKNSVVILDGLDELLMTKNYLSNKGEEFIEQLLKFLKNQSQWRNLQIVITSRLGYVEPKNLYKLKGLKILKLEGFDLAQQKEWIKKYSQYHPDKGHYLKQIEDISE
;
A
#
# COMPACT_ATOMS: atom_id res chain seq x y z
N MET A 1 -24.06 -3.33 -7.51
CA MET A 1 -23.92 -2.13 -6.67
C MET A 1 -24.21 -0.97 -7.60
N GLU A 2 -25.22 -0.15 -7.32
CA GLU A 2 -25.58 0.96 -8.23
C GLU A 2 -24.49 2.04 -8.16
N PHE A 3 -24.25 2.77 -9.26
CA PHE A 3 -23.27 3.86 -9.37
C PHE A 3 -23.29 4.84 -8.19
N LYS A 4 -24.49 5.08 -7.65
CA LYS A 4 -24.74 5.92 -6.47
C LYS A 4 -24.12 5.33 -5.19
N ASP A 5 -24.18 4.02 -5.00
CA ASP A 5 -23.69 3.34 -3.78
C ASP A 5 -22.17 3.47 -3.63
N LEU A 6 -21.41 3.49 -4.73
CA LEU A 6 -19.96 3.73 -4.77
C LEU A 6 -19.57 5.14 -4.31
N LEU A 7 -20.39 6.13 -4.69
CA LEU A 7 -20.19 7.54 -4.38
C LEU A 7 -20.52 7.84 -2.91
N PHE A 8 -21.63 7.28 -2.44
CA PHE A 8 -22.03 7.35 -1.04
C PHE A 8 -20.98 6.67 -0.17
N THR A 9 -20.45 5.50 -0.53
CA THR A 9 -19.54 4.78 0.35
C THR A 9 -18.23 5.54 0.60
N GLY A 10 -17.60 6.18 -0.40
CA GLY A 10 -16.32 6.89 -0.20
C GLY A 10 -16.42 8.14 0.69
N VAL A 11 -17.23 9.12 0.26
CA VAL A 11 -17.42 10.38 1.00
C VAL A 11 -18.04 10.12 2.38
N LYS A 12 -18.95 9.12 2.49
CA LYS A 12 -19.52 8.71 3.78
C LYS A 12 -18.51 8.03 4.65
N THR A 13 -17.64 7.17 4.10
CA THR A 13 -16.59 6.54 4.88
C THR A 13 -15.67 7.60 5.47
N VAL A 14 -15.25 8.61 4.70
CA VAL A 14 -14.39 9.68 5.24
C VAL A 14 -15.12 10.61 6.19
N LEU A 15 -16.32 11.10 5.88
CA LEU A 15 -17.04 11.94 6.83
C LEU A 15 -17.42 11.19 8.11
N THR A 16 -17.73 9.90 8.01
CA THR A 16 -18.03 9.04 9.17
C THR A 16 -16.76 8.71 9.96
N SER A 17 -15.63 8.42 9.29
CA SER A 17 -14.34 8.19 9.96
C SER A 17 -13.83 9.47 10.61
N LEU A 18 -14.20 10.63 10.05
CA LEU A 18 -13.98 11.95 10.61
C LEU A 18 -14.96 12.35 11.74
N GLY A 19 -15.90 11.48 12.12
CA GLY A 19 -16.88 11.76 13.18
C GLY A 19 -17.87 12.87 12.84
N ILE A 20 -18.09 13.17 11.56
CA ILE A 20 -18.96 14.24 11.05
C ILE A 20 -20.34 13.64 10.72
N PRO A 21 -21.38 13.83 11.57
CA PRO A 21 -22.72 13.31 11.31
C PRO A 21 -23.46 14.26 10.37
N VAL A 22 -23.19 14.18 9.07
CA VAL A 22 -23.87 15.01 8.07
C VAL A 22 -24.46 14.13 6.97
N PRO A 23 -25.74 14.34 6.60
CA PRO A 23 -26.31 13.72 5.40
C PRO A 23 -25.51 14.21 4.18
N ILE A 24 -24.83 13.29 3.50
CA ILE A 24 -24.02 13.63 2.31
C ILE A 24 -24.91 14.15 1.18
N GLU A 25 -26.17 13.73 1.17
CA GLU A 25 -27.19 14.24 0.26
C GLU A 25 -27.35 15.77 0.37
N ASP A 26 -27.12 16.34 1.56
CA ASP A 26 -27.22 17.80 1.78
C ASP A 26 -25.94 18.55 1.36
N LEU A 27 -24.79 17.86 1.28
CA LEU A 27 -23.50 18.45 0.94
C LEU A 27 -23.20 18.44 -0.56
N LEU A 28 -23.72 17.46 -1.29
CA LEU A 28 -23.41 17.22 -2.71
C LEU A 28 -24.65 17.21 -3.60
N LYS A 29 -25.69 17.98 -3.22
CA LYS A 29 -27.00 17.93 -3.88
C LYS A 29 -26.95 18.24 -5.38
N GLY A 30 -26.11 19.20 -5.78
CA GLY A 30 -25.93 19.57 -7.19
C GLY A 30 -25.28 18.44 -7.99
N PHE A 31 -24.17 17.91 -7.48
CA PHE A 31 -23.46 16.79 -8.09
C PHE A 31 -24.28 15.49 -8.16
N LEU A 32 -25.04 15.17 -7.10
CA LEU A 32 -25.90 13.98 -7.06
C LEU A 32 -26.94 14.00 -8.19
N SER A 33 -27.58 15.16 -8.44
CA SER A 33 -28.59 15.30 -9.50
C SER A 33 -28.06 14.98 -10.91
N LEU A 34 -26.77 15.25 -11.18
CA LEU A 34 -26.10 14.94 -12.43
C LEU A 34 -25.79 13.44 -12.53
N VAL A 35 -25.29 12.85 -11.44
CA VAL A 35 -24.96 11.43 -11.31
C VAL A 35 -26.19 10.53 -11.53
N GLU A 36 -27.38 10.95 -11.08
CA GLU A 36 -28.60 10.13 -11.24
C GLU A 36 -29.06 9.93 -12.70
N LYS A 37 -28.55 10.74 -13.63
CA LYS A 37 -28.98 10.75 -15.02
C LYS A 37 -27.82 10.54 -16.00
N ILE A 38 -26.69 10.03 -15.52
CA ILE A 38 -25.44 9.97 -16.29
C ILE A 38 -25.60 9.28 -17.65
N ASP A 39 -26.38 8.21 -17.74
CA ASP A 39 -26.65 7.49 -18.99
C ASP A 39 -27.47 8.31 -20.00
N GLN A 40 -28.18 9.34 -19.54
CA GLN A 40 -28.99 10.26 -20.34
C GLN A 40 -28.21 11.55 -20.71
N LEU A 41 -26.99 11.72 -20.20
CA LEU A 41 -26.17 12.90 -20.43
C LEU A 41 -25.43 12.84 -21.78
N GLY A 42 -25.19 14.02 -22.37
CA GLY A 42 -24.28 14.19 -23.50
C GLY A 42 -22.81 14.02 -23.09
N GLU A 43 -21.90 13.88 -24.06
CA GLU A 43 -20.48 13.58 -23.80
C GLU A 43 -19.78 14.63 -22.92
N ASP A 44 -20.07 15.91 -23.16
CA ASP A 44 -19.52 17.04 -22.38
C ASP A 44 -19.99 17.03 -20.92
N GLU A 45 -21.26 16.67 -20.71
CA GLU A 45 -21.86 16.55 -19.38
C GLU A 45 -21.30 15.32 -18.63
N VAL A 46 -21.02 14.24 -19.34
CA VAL A 46 -20.33 13.06 -18.80
C VAL A 46 -18.89 13.40 -18.42
N LEU A 47 -18.16 14.17 -19.24
CA LEU A 47 -16.81 14.68 -18.91
C LEU A 47 -16.83 15.52 -17.63
N LYS A 48 -17.80 16.43 -17.51
CA LYS A 48 -18.00 17.26 -16.31
C LYS A 48 -18.19 16.40 -15.06
N VAL A 49 -19.07 15.41 -15.12
CA VAL A 49 -19.31 14.49 -13.99
C VAL A 49 -18.04 13.73 -13.63
N ALA A 50 -17.30 13.22 -14.62
CA ALA A 50 -16.04 12.51 -14.40
C ALA A 50 -15.01 13.40 -13.70
N LEU A 51 -14.83 14.65 -14.15
CA LEU A 51 -13.88 15.59 -13.56
C LEU A 51 -14.26 16.01 -12.13
N TYR A 52 -15.55 16.22 -11.86
CA TYR A 52 -16.00 16.58 -10.51
C TYR A 52 -15.82 15.43 -9.56
N TRP A 53 -16.13 14.22 -10.00
CA TRP A 53 -15.93 13.04 -9.18
C TRP A 53 -14.45 12.76 -8.91
N ALA A 54 -13.61 12.92 -9.93
CA ALA A 54 -12.16 12.84 -9.80
C ALA A 54 -11.64 13.74 -8.70
N LEU A 55 -12.11 14.99 -8.68
CA LEU A 55 -11.73 15.98 -7.69
C LEU A 55 -12.19 15.57 -6.30
N TYR A 56 -13.44 15.14 -6.15
CA TYR A 56 -13.94 14.70 -4.83
C TYR A 56 -13.16 13.51 -4.29
N LYS A 57 -12.84 12.52 -5.12
CA LYS A 57 -12.02 11.37 -4.73
C LYS A 57 -10.58 11.78 -4.39
N ALA A 58 -9.99 12.70 -5.15
CA ALA A 58 -8.65 13.23 -4.87
C ALA A 58 -8.61 14.01 -3.54
N VAL A 59 -9.62 14.84 -3.27
CA VAL A 59 -9.79 15.55 -2.00
C VAL A 59 -9.97 14.57 -0.85
N GLU A 60 -10.85 13.58 -1.00
CA GLU A 60 -11.11 12.55 0.00
C GLU A 60 -9.82 11.79 0.35
N ASP A 61 -9.10 11.31 -0.67
CA ASP A 61 -7.87 10.55 -0.48
C ASP A 61 -6.75 11.40 0.11
N ALA A 62 -6.65 12.69 -0.26
CA ALA A 62 -5.71 13.62 0.36
C ALA A 62 -6.02 13.84 1.84
N LEU A 63 -7.29 13.98 2.21
CA LEU A 63 -7.70 14.16 3.61
C LEU A 63 -7.31 12.97 4.51
N LYS A 64 -7.30 11.74 3.99
CA LYS A 64 -6.88 10.54 4.74
C LYS A 64 -5.43 10.63 5.24
N GLU A 65 -4.56 11.39 4.57
CA GLU A 65 -3.18 11.59 5.05
C GLU A 65 -3.11 12.47 6.30
N PHE A 66 -4.08 13.36 6.49
CA PHE A 66 -4.15 14.31 7.61
C PHE A 66 -5.08 13.83 8.74
N GLU A 67 -5.85 12.76 8.49
CA GLU A 67 -6.85 12.24 9.42
C GLU A 67 -6.26 11.88 10.80
N LYS A 68 -5.14 11.15 10.85
CA LYS A 68 -4.53 10.74 12.14
C LYS A 68 -4.15 11.94 13.02
N GLU A 69 -3.78 13.06 12.41
CA GLU A 69 -3.25 14.22 13.12
C GLU A 69 -4.35 15.20 13.55
N TYR A 70 -5.32 15.47 12.68
CA TYR A 70 -6.29 16.56 12.86
C TYR A 70 -7.73 16.11 13.14
N ASN A 71 -8.09 14.83 12.93
CA ASN A 71 -9.49 14.36 13.01
C ASN A 71 -10.17 14.64 14.37
N ARG A 72 -9.41 14.66 15.46
CA ARG A 72 -9.96 14.96 16.80
C ARG A 72 -10.28 16.44 17.03
N ARG A 73 -9.92 17.33 16.10
CA ARG A 73 -10.15 18.77 16.24
C ARG A 73 -11.48 19.16 15.58
N GLU A 74 -12.33 19.83 16.34
CA GLU A 74 -13.62 20.32 15.85
C GLU A 74 -13.48 21.36 14.73
N ASP A 75 -12.45 22.20 14.79
CA ASP A 75 -12.16 23.18 13.74
C ASP A 75 -11.78 22.52 12.40
N PHE A 76 -11.03 21.42 12.42
CA PHE A 76 -10.73 20.60 11.24
C PHE A 76 -11.99 20.00 10.63
N GLN A 77 -12.83 19.38 11.45
CA GLN A 77 -14.08 18.78 11.00
C GLN A 77 -15.00 19.82 10.34
N ASN A 78 -15.12 21.00 10.95
CA ASN A 78 -15.89 22.11 10.40
C ASN A 78 -15.27 22.66 9.10
N ALA A 79 -13.94 22.76 9.03
CA ALA A 79 -13.22 23.21 7.84
C ALA A 79 -13.40 22.23 6.67
N VAL A 80 -13.35 20.92 6.92
CA VAL A 80 -13.62 19.87 5.91
C VAL A 80 -15.08 19.93 5.44
N LYS A 81 -16.05 20.09 6.34
CA LYS A 81 -17.45 20.27 5.96
C LYS A 81 -17.65 21.50 5.06
N ASN A 82 -17.01 22.62 5.42
CA ASN A 82 -17.06 23.86 4.63
C ASN A 82 -16.34 23.73 3.29
N LEU A 83 -15.23 22.97 3.23
CA LEU A 83 -14.52 22.65 1.99
C LEU A 83 -15.45 21.98 0.98
N PHE A 84 -16.10 20.88 1.34
CA PHE A 84 -17.01 20.17 0.43
C PHE A 84 -18.21 21.04 0.01
N LYS A 85 -18.82 21.77 0.95
CA LYS A 85 -19.95 22.67 0.66
C LYS A 85 -19.58 23.78 -0.33
N GLU A 86 -18.42 24.41 -0.15
CA GLU A 86 -17.97 25.48 -1.03
C GLU A 86 -17.49 24.95 -2.39
N LEU A 87 -16.85 23.76 -2.42
CA LEU A 87 -16.52 23.06 -3.67
C LEU A 87 -17.80 22.76 -4.47
N ASP A 88 -18.82 22.13 -3.88
CA ASP A 88 -20.07 21.80 -4.58
C ASP A 88 -20.75 23.04 -5.15
N LYS A 89 -20.83 24.11 -4.35
CA LYS A 89 -21.38 25.40 -4.80
C LYS A 89 -20.64 25.96 -6.02
N ARG A 90 -19.31 25.99 -5.98
CA ARG A 90 -18.50 26.61 -7.04
C ARG A 90 -18.43 25.74 -8.30
N LEU A 91 -18.36 24.42 -8.15
CA LEU A 91 -18.41 23.49 -9.26
C LEU A 91 -19.78 23.49 -9.92
N THR A 92 -20.87 23.60 -9.15
CA THR A 92 -22.22 23.76 -9.72
C THR A 92 -22.30 25.02 -10.59
N ALA A 93 -21.79 26.15 -10.10
CA ALA A 93 -21.74 27.40 -10.88
C ALA A 93 -20.84 27.29 -12.13
N LEU A 94 -19.67 26.65 -12.02
CA LEU A 94 -18.80 26.38 -13.18
C LEU A 94 -19.52 25.52 -14.23
N GLY A 95 -20.31 24.55 -13.78
CA GLY A 95 -21.04 23.61 -14.62
C GLY A 95 -22.16 24.22 -15.47
N GLU A 96 -22.51 25.48 -15.23
CA GLU A 96 -23.43 26.25 -16.08
C GLU A 96 -22.75 26.72 -17.38
N ASN A 97 -21.41 26.82 -17.39
CA ASN A 97 -20.64 27.15 -18.57
C ASN A 97 -20.28 25.88 -19.36
N LYS A 98 -21.13 25.55 -20.34
CA LYS A 98 -20.98 24.33 -21.15
C LYS A 98 -19.70 24.31 -22.01
N GLU A 99 -19.22 25.47 -22.45
CA GLU A 99 -18.06 25.56 -23.36
C GLU A 99 -16.75 25.06 -22.72
N ILE A 100 -16.65 25.17 -21.39
CA ILE A 100 -15.48 24.74 -20.62
C ILE A 100 -15.35 23.22 -20.64
N PHE A 101 -16.48 22.50 -20.70
CA PHE A 101 -16.53 21.03 -20.62
C PHE A 101 -16.68 20.37 -21.99
N GLU A 102 -16.45 21.09 -23.08
CA GLU A 102 -16.46 20.50 -24.42
C GLU A 102 -15.38 19.41 -24.53
N LEU A 103 -15.80 18.17 -24.82
CA LEU A 103 -14.91 17.03 -24.95
C LEU A 103 -13.88 17.23 -26.06
N SER A 104 -14.23 17.96 -27.12
CA SER A 104 -13.33 18.29 -28.23
C SER A 104 -12.12 19.16 -27.80
N LYS A 105 -12.27 19.95 -26.74
CA LYS A 105 -11.21 20.79 -26.14
C LYS A 105 -10.45 20.05 -25.04
N PHE A 106 -10.94 18.90 -24.60
CA PHE A 106 -10.31 18.11 -23.55
C PHE A 106 -9.21 17.21 -24.11
N SER A 107 -7.98 17.47 -23.67
CA SER A 107 -6.83 16.63 -23.97
C SER A 107 -6.36 15.92 -22.72
N LEU A 108 -6.47 14.61 -22.78
CA LEU A 108 -5.98 13.73 -21.75
C LEU A 108 -4.44 13.69 -21.65
N ASN A 109 -3.77 13.76 -22.80
CA ASN A 109 -2.31 13.83 -22.85
C ASN A 109 -1.82 15.14 -22.23
N ASN A 110 -2.56 16.23 -22.46
CA ASN A 110 -2.33 17.53 -21.84
C ASN A 110 -3.36 17.84 -20.74
N PHE A 111 -3.66 16.87 -19.86
CA PHE A 111 -4.75 16.98 -18.87
C PHE A 111 -4.76 18.30 -18.10
N TYR A 112 -3.64 18.67 -17.49
CA TYR A 112 -3.52 19.91 -16.71
C TYR A 112 -3.47 21.19 -17.57
N GLY A 113 -3.24 21.06 -18.88
CA GLY A 113 -3.33 22.16 -19.82
C GLY A 113 -4.71 22.32 -20.45
N THR A 114 -5.71 21.52 -20.04
CA THR A 114 -7.11 21.72 -20.46
C THR A 114 -7.76 22.81 -19.62
N GLU A 115 -8.61 23.60 -20.26
CA GLU A 115 -9.32 24.72 -19.61
C GLU A 115 -10.19 24.24 -18.44
N ALA A 116 -10.94 23.16 -18.62
CA ALA A 116 -11.75 22.55 -17.56
C ALA A 116 -10.94 22.20 -16.30
N VAL A 117 -9.78 21.55 -16.47
CA VAL A 117 -8.92 21.16 -15.35
C VAL A 117 -8.29 22.39 -14.70
N GLY A 118 -7.87 23.38 -15.50
CA GLY A 118 -7.33 24.64 -14.99
C GLY A 118 -8.33 25.38 -14.09
N GLU A 119 -9.59 25.49 -14.53
CA GLU A 119 -10.65 26.13 -13.74
C GLU A 119 -11.00 25.35 -12.48
N ILE A 120 -11.02 24.02 -12.55
CA ILE A 120 -11.21 23.17 -11.37
C ILE A 120 -10.10 23.36 -10.35
N LEU A 121 -8.83 23.39 -10.77
CA LEU A 121 -7.70 23.60 -9.88
C LEU A 121 -7.68 25.02 -9.30
N ARG A 122 -8.10 26.02 -10.07
CA ARG A 122 -8.30 27.39 -9.58
C ARG A 122 -9.36 27.42 -8.49
N ILE A 123 -10.52 26.79 -8.71
CA ILE A 123 -11.58 26.67 -7.70
C ILE A 123 -11.05 25.96 -6.46
N LEU A 124 -10.40 24.81 -6.61
CA LEU A 124 -9.82 24.06 -5.49
C LEU A 124 -8.90 24.94 -4.64
N LYS A 125 -7.98 25.67 -5.28
CA LYS A 125 -7.06 26.59 -4.61
C LYS A 125 -7.80 27.65 -3.80
N GLU A 126 -8.79 28.30 -4.40
CA GLU A 126 -9.59 29.33 -3.74
C GLU A 126 -10.41 28.77 -2.57
N VAL A 127 -10.98 27.57 -2.71
CA VAL A 127 -11.73 26.95 -1.62
C VAL A 127 -10.81 26.54 -0.49
N VAL A 128 -9.70 25.87 -0.76
CA VAL A 128 -8.73 25.47 0.27
C VAL A 128 -8.18 26.69 1.01
N ASP A 129 -7.87 27.77 0.30
CA ASP A 129 -7.41 29.02 0.90
C ASP A 129 -8.48 29.69 1.77
N LYS A 130 -9.77 29.48 1.46
CA LYS A 130 -10.90 29.99 2.24
C LYS A 130 -11.24 29.12 3.45
N THR A 131 -11.09 27.79 3.36
CA THR A 131 -11.63 26.86 4.36
C THR A 131 -10.57 26.24 5.24
N LEU A 132 -9.47 25.73 4.66
CA LEU A 132 -8.44 25.00 5.40
C LEU A 132 -7.26 25.89 5.81
N LYS A 133 -6.88 26.86 4.98
CA LYS A 133 -5.76 27.78 5.29
C LYS A 133 -5.94 28.65 6.54
N PRO A 134 -7.17 29.06 6.93
CA PRO A 134 -7.38 29.78 8.20
C PRO A 134 -7.10 28.93 9.44
N MET A 135 -6.99 27.60 9.30
CA MET A 135 -6.63 26.75 10.42
C MET A 135 -5.16 26.90 10.79
N GLU A 136 -4.92 27.13 12.07
CA GLU A 136 -3.56 27.17 12.63
C GLU A 136 -2.87 25.80 12.42
N ASP A 137 -1.66 25.86 11.86
CA ASP A 137 -0.78 24.73 11.55
C ASP A 137 -1.27 23.71 10.51
N PHE A 138 -2.32 23.99 9.73
CA PHE A 138 -2.70 23.09 8.64
C PHE A 138 -1.83 23.31 7.39
N PRO A 139 -1.15 22.29 6.85
CA PRO A 139 -0.26 22.42 5.69
C PRO A 139 -1.05 22.49 4.37
N ALA A 140 -1.83 23.55 4.17
CA ALA A 140 -2.72 23.73 3.02
C ALA A 140 -2.00 23.64 1.66
N GLY A 141 -0.72 24.04 1.60
CA GLY A 141 0.12 23.88 0.41
C GLY A 141 0.36 22.41 0.05
N GLN A 142 0.71 21.58 1.05
CA GLN A 142 0.91 20.15 0.87
C GLN A 142 -0.39 19.45 0.48
N PHE A 143 -1.50 19.81 1.13
CA PHE A 143 -2.82 19.29 0.78
C PHE A 143 -3.17 19.57 -0.69
N LYS A 144 -2.96 20.81 -1.17
CA LYS A 144 -3.21 21.17 -2.57
C LYS A 144 -2.34 20.36 -3.53
N GLY A 145 -1.05 20.23 -3.25
CA GLY A 145 -0.14 19.41 -4.06
C GLY A 145 -0.62 17.96 -4.17
N LEU A 146 -1.03 17.36 -3.05
CA LEU A 146 -1.57 15.99 -3.05
C LEU A 146 -2.84 15.85 -3.90
N VAL A 147 -3.78 16.81 -3.83
CA VAL A 147 -5.00 16.75 -4.64
C VAL A 147 -4.68 16.93 -6.12
N GLU A 148 -3.80 17.88 -6.47
CA GLU A 148 -3.39 18.13 -7.85
C GLU A 148 -2.70 16.91 -8.47
N ASP A 149 -1.74 16.30 -7.75
CA ASP A 149 -1.02 15.09 -8.17
C ASP A 149 -1.97 13.90 -8.39
N ARG A 150 -3.02 13.80 -7.57
CA ARG A 150 -3.99 12.69 -7.58
C ARG A 150 -5.17 12.93 -8.52
N LEU A 151 -5.45 14.17 -8.94
CA LEU A 151 -6.64 14.50 -9.73
C LEU A 151 -6.71 13.76 -11.06
N LYS A 152 -5.63 13.82 -11.86
CA LYS A 152 -5.58 13.13 -13.16
C LYS A 152 -5.80 11.64 -13.03
N LEU A 153 -5.27 11.07 -11.95
CA LEU A 153 -5.43 9.66 -11.66
C LEU A 153 -6.85 9.34 -11.23
N PHE A 154 -7.45 10.09 -10.30
CA PHE A 154 -8.82 9.80 -9.88
C PHE A 154 -9.84 10.02 -10.99
N PHE A 155 -9.55 10.91 -11.94
CA PHE A 155 -10.32 11.01 -13.19
C PHE A 155 -10.33 9.69 -13.93
N TRP A 156 -9.19 9.00 -13.97
CA TRP A 156 -9.13 7.68 -14.59
C TRP A 156 -9.88 6.62 -13.84
N ILE A 157 -9.67 6.56 -12.52
CA ILE A 157 -10.36 5.60 -11.65
C ILE A 157 -11.87 5.73 -11.82
N VAL A 158 -12.37 6.96 -11.81
CA VAL A 158 -13.80 7.25 -12.04
C VAL A 158 -14.30 6.74 -13.38
N VAL A 159 -13.54 6.99 -14.45
CA VAL A 159 -13.94 6.60 -15.81
C VAL A 159 -13.86 5.08 -16.02
N GLU A 160 -12.97 4.37 -15.33
CA GLU A 160 -12.85 2.90 -15.41
C GLU A 160 -13.79 2.15 -14.45
N GLU A 161 -13.97 2.60 -13.20
CA GLU A 161 -14.84 1.96 -12.19
C GLU A 161 -16.31 1.87 -12.67
N ASP A 162 -16.74 2.75 -13.59
CA ASP A 162 -18.03 2.63 -14.28
C ASP A 162 -17.89 2.81 -15.79
N GLU A 163 -17.22 1.85 -16.43
CA GLU A 163 -17.07 1.79 -17.89
C GLU A 163 -18.42 1.90 -18.63
N ASN A 164 -19.53 1.47 -18.03
CA ASN A 164 -20.85 1.56 -18.67
C ASN A 164 -21.36 3.00 -18.72
N SER A 165 -21.32 3.70 -17.59
CA SER A 165 -21.76 5.10 -17.51
C SER A 165 -20.79 6.09 -18.18
N PHE A 166 -19.50 5.73 -18.31
CA PHE A 166 -18.49 6.55 -18.98
C PHE A 166 -18.04 6.04 -20.34
N LYS A 167 -18.77 5.08 -20.94
CA LYS A 167 -18.41 4.47 -22.23
C LYS A 167 -18.08 5.49 -23.33
N LYS A 168 -18.86 6.58 -23.39
CA LYS A 168 -18.68 7.68 -24.35
C LYS A 168 -17.31 8.39 -24.21
N LEU A 169 -16.76 8.47 -23.00
CA LEU A 169 -15.41 9.00 -22.77
C LEU A 169 -14.34 7.95 -23.12
N LEU A 170 -14.57 6.70 -22.73
CA LEU A 170 -13.61 5.60 -22.96
C LEU A 170 -13.39 5.29 -24.44
N ASP A 171 -14.40 5.48 -25.28
CA ASP A 171 -14.29 5.32 -26.73
C ASP A 171 -13.41 6.40 -27.38
N ASN A 172 -13.20 7.53 -26.69
CA ASN A 172 -12.36 8.65 -27.12
C ASN A 172 -10.92 8.61 -26.56
N PHE A 173 -10.59 7.65 -25.68
CA PHE A 173 -9.27 7.55 -25.05
C PHE A 173 -8.52 6.27 -25.46
N SER A 174 -7.19 6.36 -25.62
CA SER A 174 -6.34 5.21 -25.96
C SER A 174 -6.18 4.27 -24.75
N ARG A 175 -7.09 3.32 -24.59
CA ARG A 175 -7.25 2.43 -23.41
C ARG A 175 -5.94 1.80 -22.87
N GLU A 176 -4.97 1.48 -23.73
CA GLU A 176 -3.80 0.67 -23.34
C GLU A 176 -2.70 1.42 -22.56
N SER A 177 -2.42 2.69 -22.89
CA SER A 177 -1.39 3.47 -22.17
C SER A 177 -1.84 3.94 -20.78
N ILE A 178 -3.15 3.88 -20.53
CA ILE A 178 -3.82 4.38 -19.34
C ILE A 178 -3.91 3.29 -18.28
N LYS A 179 -4.37 2.09 -18.66
CA LYS A 179 -4.35 0.90 -17.80
C LYS A 179 -2.97 0.66 -17.19
N GLU A 180 -1.93 0.89 -17.98
CA GLU A 180 -0.56 0.78 -17.48
C GLU A 180 -0.19 1.86 -16.44
N LYS A 181 -0.71 3.09 -16.56
CA LYS A 181 -0.49 4.17 -15.59
C LYS A 181 -1.26 3.93 -14.29
N LEU A 182 -2.51 3.52 -14.38
CA LEU A 182 -3.33 3.14 -13.22
C LEU A 182 -2.71 1.97 -12.47
N ARG A 183 -2.31 0.93 -13.21
CA ARG A 183 -1.62 -0.22 -12.65
C ARG A 183 -0.38 0.17 -11.86
N LYS A 184 0.46 1.05 -12.43
CA LYS A 184 1.64 1.60 -11.74
C LYS A 184 1.27 2.38 -10.49
N TYR A 185 0.22 3.19 -10.54
CA TYR A 185 -0.23 3.95 -9.37
C TYR A 185 -0.67 3.05 -8.22
N TYR A 186 -1.53 2.06 -8.47
CA TYR A 186 -2.02 1.18 -7.41
C TYR A 186 -0.88 0.39 -6.76
N ILE A 187 0.07 -0.12 -7.57
CA ILE A 187 1.29 -0.75 -7.07
C ILE A 187 2.08 0.26 -6.22
N ASP A 188 2.28 1.49 -6.69
CA ASP A 188 3.04 2.50 -5.97
C ASP A 188 2.39 2.91 -4.64
N ARG A 189 1.07 3.09 -4.63
CA ARG A 189 0.26 3.37 -3.44
C ARG A 189 0.36 2.23 -2.43
N TYR A 190 0.21 1.00 -2.90
CA TYR A 190 0.36 -0.20 -2.10
C TYR A 190 1.76 -0.29 -1.45
N LEU A 191 2.82 -0.07 -2.22
CA LEU A 191 4.19 -0.07 -1.68
C LEU A 191 4.43 1.10 -0.71
N SER A 192 3.89 2.27 -1.00
CA SER A 192 3.99 3.46 -0.15
C SER A 192 3.33 3.24 1.21
N LYS A 193 2.21 2.51 1.27
CA LYS A 193 1.58 2.09 2.52
C LYS A 193 2.54 1.25 3.38
N ILE A 194 3.26 0.30 2.77
CA ILE A 194 4.22 -0.54 3.49
C ILE A 194 5.44 0.28 3.96
N VAL A 195 5.92 1.21 3.13
CA VAL A 195 7.00 2.14 3.51
C VAL A 195 6.57 3.02 4.68
N LYS A 196 5.33 3.52 4.69
CA LYS A 196 4.75 4.29 5.80
C LYS A 196 4.74 3.47 7.09
N GLU A 197 4.34 2.19 7.04
CA GLU A 197 4.38 1.28 8.20
C GLU A 197 5.80 1.09 8.78
N PHE A 198 6.86 1.29 7.98
CA PHE A 198 8.24 1.13 8.42
C PHE A 198 8.88 2.45 8.88
N ALA A 199 8.68 3.52 8.12
CA ALA A 199 9.46 4.76 8.26
C ALA A 199 8.70 5.91 8.94
N ILE A 200 7.39 5.80 9.07
CA ILE A 200 6.54 6.91 9.53
C ILE A 200 5.67 6.47 10.71
N ASP A 201 4.97 5.33 10.59
CA ASP A 201 4.08 4.88 11.65
C ASP A 201 4.86 4.45 12.91
N PRO A 202 4.39 4.84 14.12
CA PRO A 202 5.05 4.49 15.37
C PRO A 202 4.96 2.99 15.69
N ILE A 203 6.00 2.46 16.34
CA ILE A 203 6.12 1.01 16.62
C ILE A 203 5.22 0.47 17.74
N PHE A 204 4.70 1.29 18.66
CA PHE A 204 3.79 0.86 19.74
C PHE A 204 2.44 1.63 19.77
N GLY A 205 2.19 2.50 18.80
CA GLY A 205 0.88 3.13 18.55
C GLY A 205 0.61 4.46 19.26
N GLU A 206 1.56 5.04 20.02
CA GLU A 206 1.35 6.33 20.69
C GLU A 206 1.87 7.54 19.86
N LYS A 207 1.24 8.71 20.08
CA LYS A 207 1.41 9.93 19.26
C LYS A 207 2.82 10.56 19.32
N ASN A 208 3.70 10.06 20.19
CA ASN A 208 5.07 10.55 20.42
C ASN A 208 6.14 9.46 20.22
N GLU A 209 5.79 8.35 19.57
CA GLU A 209 6.69 7.22 19.41
C GLU A 209 7.49 7.24 18.13
N ILE A 210 8.57 6.49 18.16
CA ILE A 210 9.57 6.43 17.10
C ILE A 210 9.13 5.44 16.01
N PRO A 211 9.30 5.77 14.71
CA PRO A 211 9.09 4.81 13.65
C PRO A 211 10.18 3.75 13.62
N LEU A 212 9.86 2.56 13.09
CA LEU A 212 10.77 1.41 13.07
C LEU A 212 12.10 1.74 12.38
N GLU A 213 12.09 2.55 11.32
CA GLU A 213 13.30 2.99 10.60
C GLU A 213 14.39 3.57 11.51
N LYS A 214 14.03 4.36 12.53
CA LYS A 214 15.01 5.03 13.40
C LYS A 214 15.65 4.10 14.42
N VAL A 215 14.94 3.03 14.79
CA VAL A 215 15.40 2.06 15.81
C VAL A 215 15.75 0.70 15.21
N TYR A 216 15.60 0.53 13.89
CA TYR A 216 15.90 -0.71 13.22
C TYR A 216 17.38 -1.07 13.39
N ILE A 217 17.59 -2.32 13.78
CA ILE A 217 18.89 -2.98 13.83
C ILE A 217 18.74 -4.27 13.05
N GLU A 218 19.67 -4.49 12.13
CA GLU A 218 19.71 -5.68 11.32
C GLU A 218 19.98 -6.90 12.23
N PRO A 219 19.10 -7.92 12.22
CA PRO A 219 19.28 -9.08 13.08
C PRO A 219 20.45 -9.94 12.60
N HIS A 220 21.12 -10.60 13.55
CA HIS A 220 22.00 -11.71 13.20
C HIS A 220 21.18 -12.86 12.62
N TYR A 221 21.83 -13.72 11.85
CA TYR A 221 21.16 -14.88 11.29
C TYR A 221 22.11 -16.06 11.15
N GLY A 222 21.52 -17.25 11.06
CA GLY A 222 22.19 -18.48 10.69
C GLY A 222 21.70 -19.05 9.38
N VAL A 223 22.59 -19.70 8.63
CA VAL A 223 22.28 -20.45 7.41
C VAL A 223 22.20 -21.94 7.73
N TYR A 224 21.14 -22.61 7.31
CA TYR A 224 21.01 -24.06 7.52
C TYR A 224 21.87 -24.86 6.53
N ASP A 225 22.76 -25.72 7.04
CA ASP A 225 23.67 -26.54 6.21
C ASP A 225 23.22 -28.00 6.03
N GLY A 226 22.00 -28.33 6.46
CA GLY A 226 21.47 -29.70 6.48
C GLY A 226 21.70 -30.44 7.80
N LYS A 227 22.51 -29.90 8.71
CA LYS A 227 22.68 -30.43 10.07
C LYS A 227 22.29 -29.40 11.13
N LYS A 228 22.79 -28.17 10.99
CA LYS A 228 22.56 -27.08 11.95
C LYS A 228 22.53 -25.73 11.25
N PHE A 229 22.05 -24.72 11.98
CA PHE A 229 22.24 -23.33 11.60
C PHE A 229 23.67 -22.93 11.95
N LYS A 230 24.41 -22.44 10.95
CA LYS A 230 25.73 -21.83 11.14
C LYS A 230 25.56 -20.32 11.17
N LYS A 231 26.06 -19.68 12.23
CA LYS A 231 26.08 -18.23 12.34
C LYS A 231 26.76 -17.64 11.11
N ALA A 232 26.12 -16.65 10.50
CA ALA A 232 26.69 -15.95 9.37
C ALA A 232 27.65 -14.83 9.83
N GLU A 233 28.65 -14.56 9.02
CA GLU A 233 29.64 -13.49 9.26
C GLU A 233 29.27 -12.16 8.58
N LYS A 234 28.45 -12.24 7.54
CA LYS A 234 28.01 -11.09 6.74
C LYS A 234 26.63 -10.63 7.15
N SER A 235 26.21 -9.47 6.65
CA SER A 235 24.86 -8.95 6.85
C SER A 235 23.80 -9.84 6.16
N ILE A 236 22.56 -9.88 6.67
CA ILE A 236 21.48 -10.63 6.01
C ILE A 236 21.15 -10.03 4.64
N PHE A 237 21.28 -8.72 4.45
CA PHE A 237 21.14 -8.12 3.12
C PHE A 237 22.27 -8.52 2.18
N GLU A 238 23.52 -8.64 2.65
CA GLU A 238 24.63 -9.20 1.86
C GLU A 238 24.43 -10.69 1.52
N GLU A 239 23.61 -11.41 2.29
CA GLU A 239 23.17 -12.77 1.99
C GLU A 239 22.07 -12.86 0.96
N LEU A 240 21.07 -11.99 1.07
CA LEU A 240 19.88 -12.01 0.25
C LEU A 240 20.11 -11.33 -1.11
N TYR A 241 20.97 -10.31 -1.18
CA TYR A 241 21.16 -9.51 -2.38
C TYR A 241 21.63 -10.30 -3.60
N PRO A 242 22.62 -11.23 -3.50
CA PRO A 242 23.00 -12.07 -4.63
C PRO A 242 21.85 -12.98 -5.09
N ASP A 243 21.01 -13.45 -4.16
CA ASP A 243 19.80 -14.17 -4.53
C ASP A 243 18.88 -13.24 -5.32
N PHE A 244 18.52 -12.07 -4.80
CA PHE A 244 17.59 -11.14 -5.45
C PHE A 244 18.03 -10.69 -6.84
N ARG A 245 19.35 -10.55 -7.06
CA ARG A 245 19.90 -10.08 -8.33
C ARG A 245 20.11 -11.19 -9.35
N GLU A 246 20.64 -12.34 -8.91
CA GLU A 246 21.08 -13.41 -9.81
C GLU A 246 20.10 -14.59 -9.87
N GLY A 247 19.08 -14.61 -9.01
CA GLY A 247 18.09 -15.69 -8.98
C GLY A 247 18.63 -17.02 -8.46
N ARG A 248 19.69 -17.02 -7.62
CA ARG A 248 20.38 -18.24 -7.13
C ARG A 248 19.42 -19.20 -6.42
N SER A 249 18.55 -18.68 -5.57
CA SER A 249 17.47 -19.42 -4.92
C SER A 249 16.11 -18.99 -5.47
N LYS A 250 15.24 -19.95 -5.73
CA LYS A 250 13.83 -19.68 -6.11
C LYS A 250 12.97 -19.41 -4.89
N LEU A 251 13.30 -20.04 -3.77
CA LEU A 251 12.59 -19.86 -2.50
C LEU A 251 13.60 -19.63 -1.38
N ILE A 252 13.32 -18.66 -0.52
CA ILE A 252 14.09 -18.35 0.69
C ILE A 252 13.15 -18.46 1.88
N LEU A 253 13.40 -19.41 2.77
CA LEU A 253 12.65 -19.57 4.02
C LEU A 253 13.41 -18.88 5.15
N ILE A 254 12.78 -17.92 5.81
CA ILE A 254 13.31 -17.20 6.96
C ILE A 254 12.54 -17.62 8.21
N LEU A 255 13.21 -18.34 9.09
CA LEU A 255 12.67 -18.81 10.35
C LEU A 255 13.07 -17.89 11.50
N GLY A 256 12.31 -17.92 12.59
CA GLY A 256 12.68 -17.23 13.82
C GLY A 256 11.57 -17.29 14.87
N PHE A 257 11.91 -17.09 16.14
CA PHE A 257 10.95 -16.95 17.22
C PHE A 257 10.08 -15.68 17.10
N PRO A 258 8.94 -15.62 17.80
CA PRO A 258 8.17 -14.38 17.94
C PRO A 258 9.07 -13.24 18.45
N GLY A 259 8.94 -12.05 17.85
CA GLY A 259 9.73 -10.88 18.24
C GLY A 259 11.09 -10.73 17.58
N GLU A 260 11.63 -11.74 16.88
CA GLU A 260 12.95 -11.66 16.21
C GLU A 260 12.98 -10.82 14.92
N GLY A 261 11.92 -10.04 14.65
CA GLY A 261 11.96 -9.05 13.57
C GLY A 261 11.72 -9.56 12.15
N LYS A 262 11.09 -10.72 11.94
CA LYS A 262 10.74 -11.26 10.61
C LYS A 262 9.91 -10.28 9.76
N THR A 263 8.79 -9.80 10.30
CA THR A 263 7.94 -8.78 9.64
C THR A 263 8.68 -7.46 9.44
N SER A 264 9.54 -7.07 10.40
CA SER A 264 10.38 -5.87 10.28
C SER A 264 11.37 -5.98 9.12
N LEU A 265 11.98 -7.15 8.93
CA LEU A 265 12.85 -7.45 7.80
C LEU A 265 12.07 -7.43 6.47
N ALA A 266 10.88 -8.02 6.43
CA ALA A 266 10.01 -8.00 5.25
C ALA A 266 9.69 -6.58 4.79
N ARG A 267 9.29 -5.70 5.74
CA ARG A 267 9.05 -4.28 5.46
C ARG A 267 10.32 -3.52 5.07
N LYS A 268 11.46 -3.83 5.72
CA LYS A 268 12.76 -3.23 5.41
C LYS A 268 13.19 -3.51 3.97
N ILE A 269 12.95 -4.71 3.44
CA ILE A 269 13.23 -5.04 2.03
C ILE A 269 12.44 -4.12 1.09
N ILE A 270 11.14 -3.89 1.35
CA ILE A 270 10.30 -2.98 0.57
C ILE A 270 10.80 -1.54 0.66
N TYR A 271 11.16 -1.09 1.86
CA TYR A 271 11.72 0.24 2.11
C TYR A 271 13.04 0.45 1.34
N ASP A 272 13.95 -0.51 1.38
CA ASP A 272 15.24 -0.40 0.68
C ASP A 272 15.09 -0.50 -0.84
N PHE A 273 14.11 -1.23 -1.35
CA PHE A 273 13.71 -1.18 -2.76
C PHE A 273 13.21 0.23 -3.14
N LYS A 274 12.25 0.80 -2.38
CA LYS A 274 11.67 2.13 -2.67
C LYS A 274 12.65 3.28 -2.51
N THR A 275 13.68 3.12 -1.68
CA THR A 275 14.76 4.10 -1.49
C THR A 275 15.99 3.82 -2.36
N HIS A 276 15.89 2.91 -3.35
CA HIS A 276 16.95 2.55 -4.28
C HIS A 276 18.25 2.05 -3.64
N ARG A 277 18.15 1.46 -2.45
CA ARG A 277 19.25 0.78 -1.74
C ARG A 277 19.37 -0.70 -2.12
N LEU A 278 18.32 -1.28 -2.70
CA LEU A 278 18.31 -2.61 -3.29
C LEU A 278 17.98 -2.55 -4.78
N ASP A 279 18.88 -3.09 -5.61
CA ASP A 279 18.69 -3.28 -7.06
C ASP A 279 17.80 -4.50 -7.34
N ILE A 280 16.49 -4.31 -7.20
CA ILE A 280 15.43 -5.29 -7.52
C ILE A 280 14.48 -4.62 -8.51
N GLN A 281 13.94 -5.36 -9.49
CA GLN A 281 13.02 -4.76 -10.47
C GLN A 281 11.63 -4.52 -9.90
N LYS A 282 11.08 -5.51 -9.19
CA LYS A 282 9.73 -5.49 -8.62
C LYS A 282 9.73 -6.25 -7.31
N VAL A 283 9.00 -5.76 -6.32
CA VAL A 283 8.83 -6.45 -5.04
C VAL A 283 7.39 -6.33 -4.54
N TYR A 284 6.88 -7.39 -3.94
CA TYR A 284 5.55 -7.45 -3.34
C TYR A 284 5.61 -8.11 -1.97
N LEU A 285 4.68 -7.76 -1.09
CA LEU A 285 4.52 -8.30 0.27
C LEU A 285 3.07 -8.74 0.52
N LEU A 286 2.85 -10.04 0.61
CA LEU A 286 1.58 -10.60 1.05
C LEU A 286 1.69 -11.00 2.54
N LYS A 287 0.94 -10.31 3.41
CA LYS A 287 0.79 -10.72 4.81
C LYS A 287 -0.16 -11.91 4.84
N LEU A 288 0.33 -13.07 5.25
CA LEU A 288 -0.40 -14.32 5.10
C LEU A 288 -1.63 -14.42 6.02
N ARG A 289 -1.67 -13.65 7.12
CA ARG A 289 -2.87 -13.47 7.96
C ARG A 289 -4.03 -12.72 7.28
N GLU A 290 -3.78 -12.05 6.14
CA GLU A 290 -4.75 -11.21 5.42
C GLU A 290 -5.29 -11.91 4.15
N VAL A 291 -4.90 -13.17 3.94
CA VAL A 291 -5.33 -14.02 2.81
C VAL A 291 -6.79 -14.41 2.99
N GLU A 292 -7.60 -14.25 1.94
CA GLU A 292 -9.03 -14.60 1.97
C GLU A 292 -9.26 -16.10 1.75
N ASP A 293 -8.48 -16.74 0.86
CA ASP A 293 -8.53 -18.19 0.62
C ASP A 293 -7.23 -18.91 1.00
N PRO A 294 -7.03 -19.21 2.31
CA PRO A 294 -5.89 -19.99 2.78
C PRO A 294 -5.76 -21.38 2.15
N GLU A 295 -6.86 -22.02 1.78
CA GLU A 295 -6.86 -23.40 1.28
C GLU A 295 -6.29 -23.47 -0.13
N GLU A 296 -6.72 -22.57 -1.01
CA GLU A 296 -6.17 -22.47 -2.36
C GLU A 296 -4.69 -22.07 -2.31
N LEU A 297 -4.32 -21.12 -1.44
CA LEU A 297 -2.94 -20.70 -1.29
C LEU A 297 -2.02 -21.86 -0.85
N LEU A 298 -2.45 -22.65 0.15
CA LEU A 298 -1.68 -23.77 0.68
C LEU A 298 -1.48 -24.93 -0.30
N LYS A 299 -2.18 -24.94 -1.45
CA LYS A 299 -1.85 -25.86 -2.56
C LYS A 299 -0.49 -25.55 -3.20
N GLY A 300 0.11 -24.41 -2.87
CA GLY A 300 1.44 -24.01 -3.35
C GLY A 300 1.45 -23.51 -4.79
N ASN A 301 0.30 -23.17 -5.37
CA ASN A 301 0.23 -22.66 -6.73
C ASN A 301 0.54 -21.15 -6.74
N PRO A 302 1.57 -20.66 -7.46
CA PRO A 302 1.85 -19.23 -7.53
C PRO A 302 0.71 -18.39 -8.11
N LYS A 303 -0.26 -18.99 -8.83
CA LYS A 303 -1.48 -18.30 -9.26
C LYS A 303 -2.34 -17.83 -8.07
N ALA A 304 -2.39 -18.59 -6.98
CA ALA A 304 -3.12 -18.18 -5.78
C ALA A 304 -2.45 -16.95 -5.13
N ILE A 305 -1.11 -16.92 -5.08
CA ILE A 305 -0.35 -15.75 -4.62
C ILE A 305 -0.65 -14.53 -5.50
N LYS A 306 -0.70 -14.71 -6.82
CA LYS A 306 -1.10 -13.64 -7.75
C LYS A 306 -2.48 -13.09 -7.41
N GLN A 307 -3.48 -13.96 -7.26
CA GLN A 307 -4.86 -13.58 -7.00
C GLN A 307 -5.00 -12.79 -5.69
N GLU A 308 -4.33 -13.23 -4.62
CA GLU A 308 -4.35 -12.50 -3.34
C GLU A 308 -3.66 -11.13 -3.42
N LEU A 309 -2.53 -11.04 -4.14
CA LEU A 309 -1.87 -9.75 -4.36
C LEU A 309 -2.69 -8.82 -5.24
N GLU A 310 -3.35 -9.35 -6.26
CA GLU A 310 -4.23 -8.63 -7.16
C GLU A 310 -5.43 -8.03 -6.42
N ARG A 311 -6.10 -8.84 -5.61
CA ARG A 311 -7.16 -8.39 -4.70
C ARG A 311 -6.65 -7.32 -3.71
N LEU A 312 -5.46 -7.51 -3.14
CA LEU A 312 -4.87 -6.58 -2.18
C LEU A 312 -4.50 -5.22 -2.81
N ILE A 313 -4.04 -5.21 -4.05
CA ILE A 313 -3.53 -4.02 -4.74
C ILE A 313 -4.64 -3.26 -5.48
N PHE A 314 -5.52 -3.98 -6.18
CA PHE A 314 -6.53 -3.42 -7.08
C PHE A 314 -7.97 -3.66 -6.63
N GLY A 315 -8.23 -4.73 -5.88
CA GLY A 315 -9.58 -5.20 -5.58
C GLY A 315 -10.23 -6.00 -6.72
N GLU A 316 -9.66 -5.97 -7.93
CA GLU A 316 -10.13 -6.67 -9.14
C GLU A 316 -8.96 -7.15 -10.04
N GLU A 317 -9.26 -7.78 -11.19
CA GLU A 317 -8.27 -8.44 -12.07
C GLU A 317 -7.42 -7.47 -12.92
N ASP A 318 -6.27 -7.02 -12.40
CA ASP A 318 -5.34 -6.15 -13.12
C ASP A 318 -3.84 -6.50 -13.00
N LEU A 319 -3.47 -7.49 -12.18
CA LEU A 319 -2.08 -7.91 -12.03
C LEU A 319 -1.72 -8.86 -13.18
N LYS A 320 -0.69 -8.57 -13.96
CA LYS A 320 -0.30 -9.45 -15.10
C LYS A 320 0.74 -10.46 -14.66
N LEU A 321 0.83 -11.62 -15.32
CA LEU A 321 1.91 -12.58 -15.07
C LEU A 321 3.31 -11.95 -15.26
N ASP A 322 3.43 -11.00 -16.17
CA ASP A 322 4.67 -10.23 -16.40
C ASP A 322 5.07 -9.32 -15.23
N ASP A 323 4.19 -9.10 -14.24
CA ASP A 323 4.56 -8.47 -12.97
C ASP A 323 5.40 -9.34 -12.08
N PHE A 324 5.31 -10.65 -12.25
CA PHE A 324 6.04 -11.61 -11.44
C PHE A 324 7.40 -11.95 -12.03
N LYS A 325 7.64 -11.63 -13.31
CA LYS A 325 8.94 -11.81 -13.95
C LYS A 325 9.98 -10.91 -13.29
N ASN A 326 11.13 -11.50 -12.92
CA ASN A 326 12.22 -10.82 -12.21
C ASN A 326 11.76 -10.07 -10.94
N SER A 327 10.78 -10.63 -10.22
CA SER A 327 10.24 -10.02 -9.01
C SER A 327 10.59 -10.84 -7.76
N VAL A 328 10.56 -10.17 -6.61
CA VAL A 328 10.63 -10.80 -5.30
C VAL A 328 9.25 -10.69 -4.65
N VAL A 329 8.66 -11.82 -4.26
CA VAL A 329 7.41 -11.84 -3.48
C VAL A 329 7.72 -12.31 -2.08
N ILE A 330 7.33 -11.52 -1.08
CA ILE A 330 7.49 -11.84 0.33
C ILE A 330 6.14 -12.33 0.87
N LEU A 331 6.12 -13.53 1.42
CA LEU A 331 4.98 -14.13 2.11
C LEU A 331 5.27 -14.10 3.61
N ASP A 332 4.68 -13.13 4.32
CA ASP A 332 4.99 -12.88 5.73
C ASP A 332 3.99 -13.60 6.64
N GLY A 333 4.48 -14.51 7.50
CA GLY A 333 3.70 -15.16 8.55
C GLY A 333 3.07 -16.50 8.16
N LEU A 334 3.84 -17.46 7.65
CA LEU A 334 3.31 -18.79 7.27
C LEU A 334 2.72 -19.52 8.48
N ASP A 335 3.31 -19.37 9.65
CA ASP A 335 2.75 -19.89 10.90
C ASP A 335 1.35 -19.34 11.18
N GLU A 336 1.08 -18.07 10.90
CA GLU A 336 -0.23 -17.45 11.11
C GLU A 336 -1.30 -18.05 10.18
N LEU A 337 -0.93 -18.30 8.92
CA LEU A 337 -1.79 -19.02 7.96
C LEU A 337 -2.11 -20.43 8.44
N LEU A 338 -1.09 -21.16 8.91
CA LEU A 338 -1.24 -22.53 9.39
C LEU A 338 -2.10 -22.62 10.67
N MET A 339 -1.95 -21.63 11.56
CA MET A 339 -2.73 -21.52 12.80
C MET A 339 -4.21 -21.25 12.54
N THR A 340 -4.55 -20.45 11.52
CA THR A 340 -5.93 -19.99 11.26
C THR A 340 -6.93 -21.14 11.08
N LYS A 341 -6.47 -22.33 10.70
CA LYS A 341 -7.32 -23.49 10.42
C LYS A 341 -6.89 -24.78 11.14
N ASN A 342 -5.98 -24.70 12.12
CA ASN A 342 -5.39 -25.86 12.80
C ASN A 342 -4.81 -26.91 11.83
N TYR A 343 -4.11 -26.46 10.78
CA TYR A 343 -3.52 -27.40 9.82
C TYR A 343 -2.48 -28.31 10.47
N LEU A 344 -2.36 -29.53 9.94
CA LEU A 344 -1.41 -30.54 10.42
C LEU A 344 0.03 -30.04 10.35
N SER A 345 0.87 -30.61 11.21
CA SER A 345 2.27 -30.20 11.40
C SER A 345 3.17 -30.31 10.17
N ASN A 346 2.77 -31.02 9.11
CA ASN A 346 3.53 -31.17 7.87
C ASN A 346 3.08 -30.24 6.73
N LYS A 347 2.03 -29.42 6.96
CA LYS A 347 1.40 -28.66 5.87
C LYS A 347 2.29 -27.53 5.36
N GLY A 348 3.15 -26.98 6.21
CA GLY A 348 4.13 -25.96 5.85
C GLY A 348 5.19 -26.51 4.88
N GLU A 349 5.69 -27.72 5.14
CA GLU A 349 6.63 -28.42 4.25
C GLU A 349 5.98 -28.73 2.90
N GLU A 350 4.77 -29.29 2.91
CA GLU A 350 4.01 -29.58 1.68
C GLU A 350 3.84 -28.32 0.83
N PHE A 351 3.46 -27.19 1.44
CA PHE A 351 3.31 -25.92 0.76
C PHE A 351 4.62 -25.47 0.08
N ILE A 352 5.73 -25.51 0.82
CA ILE A 352 7.06 -25.11 0.30
C ILE A 352 7.50 -26.02 -0.85
N GLU A 353 7.31 -27.33 -0.72
CA GLU A 353 7.66 -28.32 -1.74
C GLU A 353 6.86 -28.10 -3.03
N GLN A 354 5.54 -27.94 -2.92
CA GLN A 354 4.68 -27.70 -4.07
C GLN A 354 5.02 -26.37 -4.74
N LEU A 355 5.19 -25.31 -3.96
CA LEU A 355 5.52 -23.99 -4.49
C LEU A 355 6.84 -24.01 -5.25
N LEU A 356 7.88 -24.62 -4.69
CA LEU A 356 9.17 -24.77 -5.36
C LEU A 356 9.07 -25.62 -6.64
N LYS A 357 8.23 -26.66 -6.65
CA LYS A 357 7.96 -27.48 -7.83
C LYS A 357 7.30 -26.66 -8.94
N PHE A 358 6.31 -25.84 -8.62
CA PHE A 358 5.66 -24.95 -9.59
C PHE A 358 6.61 -23.90 -10.16
N LEU A 359 7.43 -23.26 -9.31
CA LEU A 359 8.40 -22.24 -9.73
C LEU A 359 9.48 -22.80 -10.68
N LYS A 360 9.83 -24.08 -10.56
CA LYS A 360 10.83 -24.72 -11.43
C LYS A 360 10.28 -25.17 -12.77
N ASN A 361 9.03 -25.64 -12.78
CA ASN A 361 8.47 -26.36 -13.94
C ASN A 361 7.68 -25.46 -14.90
N GLN A 362 7.41 -24.20 -14.55
CA GLN A 362 6.58 -23.31 -15.34
C GLN A 362 7.36 -22.05 -15.76
N SER A 363 7.57 -21.90 -17.07
CA SER A 363 8.32 -20.79 -17.66
C SER A 363 7.71 -19.40 -17.43
N GLN A 364 6.40 -19.33 -17.16
CA GLN A 364 5.69 -18.07 -16.90
C GLN A 364 6.14 -17.36 -15.61
N TRP A 365 6.71 -18.10 -14.65
CA TRP A 365 7.26 -17.55 -13.39
C TRP A 365 8.78 -17.30 -13.47
N ARG A 366 9.28 -16.97 -14.67
CA ARG A 366 10.71 -16.80 -14.91
C ARG A 366 11.29 -15.77 -13.95
N ASN A 367 12.33 -16.19 -13.22
CA ASN A 367 13.04 -15.38 -12.24
C ASN A 367 12.16 -14.79 -11.12
N LEU A 368 10.97 -15.35 -10.88
CA LEU A 368 10.24 -15.10 -9.64
C LEU A 368 11.01 -15.75 -8.49
N GLN A 369 11.20 -14.98 -7.42
CA GLN A 369 11.74 -15.45 -6.17
C GLN A 369 10.75 -15.21 -5.05
N ILE A 370 10.63 -16.18 -4.15
CA ILE A 370 9.69 -16.09 -3.04
C ILE A 370 10.45 -16.14 -1.72
N VAL A 371 10.27 -15.14 -0.89
CA VAL A 371 10.73 -15.12 0.51
C VAL A 371 9.55 -15.50 1.38
N ILE A 372 9.70 -16.45 2.28
CA ILE A 372 8.66 -16.88 3.21
C ILE A 372 9.17 -16.69 4.62
N THR A 373 8.41 -16.02 5.48
CA THR A 373 8.72 -15.94 6.91
C THR A 373 7.85 -16.93 7.68
N SER A 374 8.41 -17.57 8.71
CA SER A 374 7.63 -18.45 9.60
C SER A 374 8.25 -18.53 11.00
N ARG A 375 7.43 -18.85 12.00
CA ARG A 375 7.94 -19.25 13.32
C ARG A 375 8.72 -20.56 13.25
N LEU A 376 9.74 -20.66 14.09
CA LEU A 376 10.41 -21.94 14.33
C LEU A 376 9.40 -22.95 14.89
N GLY A 377 9.42 -24.19 14.36
CA GLY A 377 8.52 -25.28 14.79
C GLY A 377 7.27 -25.48 13.92
N TYR A 378 6.97 -24.55 13.01
CA TYR A 378 5.89 -24.73 12.02
C TYR A 378 6.37 -25.32 10.69
N VAL A 379 7.67 -25.25 10.46
CA VAL A 379 8.35 -25.82 9.30
C VAL A 379 9.67 -26.37 9.78
N GLU A 380 9.95 -27.63 9.45
CA GLU A 380 11.11 -28.33 9.98
C GLU A 380 12.25 -28.39 8.94
N PRO A 381 13.35 -27.61 9.11
CA PRO A 381 14.38 -27.42 8.08
C PRO A 381 15.03 -28.71 7.57
N LYS A 382 15.16 -29.70 8.46
CA LYS A 382 15.75 -31.00 8.16
C LYS A 382 14.97 -31.78 7.08
N ASN A 383 13.69 -31.47 6.90
CA ASN A 383 12.86 -32.10 5.88
C ASN A 383 13.06 -31.44 4.51
N LEU A 384 13.49 -30.17 4.48
CA LEU A 384 13.51 -29.35 3.27
C LEU A 384 14.90 -29.06 2.70
N TYR A 385 15.98 -29.19 3.46
CA TYR A 385 17.32 -28.73 3.04
C TYR A 385 17.87 -29.37 1.76
N LYS A 386 17.37 -30.54 1.37
CA LYS A 386 17.78 -31.22 0.13
C LYS A 386 17.09 -30.65 -1.12
N LEU A 387 16.09 -29.80 -0.95
CA LEU A 387 15.36 -29.20 -2.05
C LEU A 387 16.24 -28.18 -2.78
N LYS A 388 16.67 -28.52 -4.00
CA LYS A 388 17.48 -27.62 -4.83
C LYS A 388 16.77 -26.27 -5.02
N GLY A 389 17.48 -25.15 -4.91
CA GLY A 389 16.88 -23.81 -5.10
C GLY A 389 16.04 -23.30 -3.92
N LEU A 390 16.06 -24.00 -2.78
CA LEU A 390 15.61 -23.51 -1.49
C LEU A 390 16.82 -23.06 -0.66
N LYS A 391 16.74 -21.85 -0.09
CA LYS A 391 17.65 -21.35 0.95
C LYS A 391 16.90 -21.27 2.27
N ILE A 392 17.52 -21.68 3.36
CA ILE A 392 16.91 -21.65 4.69
C ILE A 392 17.78 -20.82 5.63
N LEU A 393 17.22 -19.75 6.15
CA LEU A 393 17.81 -18.83 7.11
C LEU A 393 17.04 -18.89 8.42
N LYS A 394 17.71 -18.60 9.53
CA LYS A 394 17.08 -18.39 10.83
C LYS A 394 17.56 -17.07 11.41
N LEU A 395 16.65 -16.16 11.75
CA LEU A 395 16.97 -14.97 12.52
C LEU A 395 17.39 -15.37 13.94
N GLU A 396 18.32 -14.62 14.50
CA GLU A 396 18.75 -14.75 15.88
C GLU A 396 18.25 -13.54 16.67
N GLY A 397 17.87 -13.78 17.93
CA GLY A 397 17.64 -12.70 18.88
C GLY A 397 18.87 -11.81 19.01
N PHE A 398 18.65 -10.54 19.36
CA PHE A 398 19.72 -9.57 19.50
C PHE A 398 20.76 -10.01 20.52
N ASP A 399 22.04 -9.92 20.13
CA ASP A 399 23.14 -10.02 21.09
C ASP A 399 23.20 -8.77 21.97
N LEU A 400 24.07 -8.80 22.99
CA LEU A 400 24.22 -7.69 23.93
C LEU A 400 24.57 -6.36 23.22
N ALA A 401 25.35 -6.40 22.15
CA ALA A 401 25.73 -5.21 21.40
C ALA A 401 24.53 -4.62 20.66
N GLN A 402 23.74 -5.45 19.99
CA GLN A 402 22.51 -5.05 19.30
C GLN A 402 21.45 -4.54 20.30
N GLN A 403 21.30 -5.18 21.47
CA GLN A 403 20.39 -4.71 22.52
C GLN A 403 20.79 -3.31 23.03
N LYS A 404 22.08 -3.09 23.31
CA LYS A 404 22.61 -1.78 23.71
C LYS A 404 22.41 -0.73 22.62
N GLU A 405 22.68 -1.07 21.36
CA GLU A 405 22.45 -0.17 20.24
C GLU A 405 20.96 0.21 20.12
N TRP A 406 20.06 -0.77 20.30
CA TRP A 406 18.62 -0.55 20.20
C TRP A 406 18.15 0.44 21.25
N ILE A 407 18.54 0.22 22.52
CA ILE A 407 18.18 1.12 23.62
C ILE A 407 18.81 2.49 23.42
N LYS A 408 20.04 2.58 22.90
CA LYS A 408 20.67 3.87 22.60
C LYS A 408 19.88 4.65 21.55
N LYS A 409 19.45 4.01 20.46
CA LYS A 409 18.59 4.63 19.44
C LYS A 409 17.23 5.05 20.03
N TYR A 410 16.62 4.17 20.82
CA TYR A 410 15.31 4.40 21.43
C TYR A 410 15.33 5.55 22.45
N SER A 411 16.36 5.59 23.30
CA SER A 411 16.50 6.61 24.36
C SER A 411 16.82 8.02 23.85
N GLN A 412 17.22 8.18 22.58
CA GLN A 412 17.33 9.51 21.97
C GLN A 412 15.99 10.24 21.89
N TYR A 413 14.88 9.50 21.80
CA TYR A 413 13.53 10.08 21.77
C TYR A 413 12.78 9.85 23.07
N HIS A 414 13.17 8.84 23.86
CA HIS A 414 12.65 8.59 25.21
C HIS A 414 13.79 8.58 26.24
N PRO A 415 14.34 9.75 26.63
CA PRO A 415 15.49 9.83 27.52
C PRO A 415 15.29 9.15 28.87
N ASP A 416 14.04 9.09 29.36
CA ASP A 416 13.66 8.40 30.58
C ASP A 416 13.97 6.89 30.53
N LYS A 417 14.01 6.30 29.34
CA LYS A 417 14.31 4.88 29.11
C LYS A 417 15.80 4.58 29.00
N GLY A 418 16.67 5.59 29.06
CA GLY A 418 18.12 5.42 29.02
C GLY A 418 18.67 4.57 30.18
N HIS A 419 17.95 4.47 31.29
CA HIS A 419 18.33 3.63 32.42
C HIS A 419 18.39 2.13 32.09
N TYR A 420 17.68 1.66 31.06
CA TYR A 420 17.75 0.26 30.62
C TYR A 420 19.14 -0.13 30.11
N LEU A 421 19.97 0.82 29.65
CA LEU A 421 21.36 0.53 29.27
C LEU A 421 22.15 -0.02 30.46
N LYS A 422 21.97 0.55 31.65
CA LYS A 422 22.63 0.10 32.88
C LYS A 422 22.09 -1.25 33.33
N GLN A 423 20.76 -1.43 33.29
CA GLN A 423 20.14 -2.70 33.69
C GLN A 423 20.60 -3.89 32.84
N ILE A 424 20.83 -3.70 31.54
CA ILE A 424 21.32 -4.77 30.67
C ILE A 424 22.80 -5.09 30.94
N GLU A 425 23.60 -4.11 31.36
CA GLU A 425 24.97 -4.33 31.81
C GLU A 425 25.00 -5.18 33.08
N ASP A 426 24.15 -4.85 34.05
CA ASP A 426 24.08 -5.55 35.35
C ASP A 426 23.58 -7.00 35.26
N ILE A 427 22.81 -7.36 34.22
CA ILE A 427 22.32 -8.74 33.99
C ILE A 427 23.37 -9.61 33.26
N SER A 428 24.35 -8.97 32.61
CA SER A 428 25.35 -9.65 31.77
C SER A 428 26.65 -9.98 32.52
N GLU A 429 26.83 -9.46 33.73
CA GLU A 429 27.85 -9.87 34.72
C GLU A 429 27.35 -11.02 35.59
#